data_AF-A0ABD2HDI2-F1
#
_entry.id   AF-A0ABD2HDI2-F1
#
_cell.length_a   1.000
_cell.length_b   1.000
_cell.length_c   1.000
_cell.angle_alpha   90.00
_cell.angle_beta   90.00
_cell.angle_gamma   90.00
#
_symmetry.space_group_name_H-M   'P 1'
#
loop_
_entity.id
_entity.type
_entity.pdbx_description
1 polymer ?
#
loop_
_entity_poly.entity_id
_entity_poly.type
_entity_poly.pdbx_seq_one_letter_code
_entity_poly.pdbx_strand_id
1 'polypeptide(L)'
;MGQKVPGGIKTIDMRDPAFSPLKLELQALSHTKPSRLDLLLDMPPASGDVQGQHSWNNDDRSLNIFVKDENKLVFHRHPVAQSTDAIRGRVGYTRGLHVWEISWAMRQRGTHAVVGVATSEALLHSVGYTALVGSSAESWGWDLCRSKLYHDGKNHPGKTYPAFLEPDDTFIIPDSLLVVLDMDEGTLGYIVDGHYLGVAFRGLKGRKLYPVVSAVWGHCEIRIRYINGLDPEPLSLMDLCRRSVRVALGKERLGEIHRLPLPESLKNYLLYQ
;
A
#
# COMPACT_ATOMS: atom_id res chain seq x y z
N MET A 1 2.38 -14.43 44.35
CA MET A 1 2.48 -14.82 42.93
C MET A 1 1.28 -14.25 42.20
N GLY A 2 1.43 -13.07 41.58
CA GLY A 2 0.37 -12.51 40.74
C GLY A 2 0.47 -13.13 39.35
N GLN A 3 -0.44 -14.03 39.00
CA GLN A 3 -0.61 -14.46 37.62
C GLN A 3 -1.00 -13.23 36.79
N LYS A 4 -0.12 -12.81 35.88
CA LYS A 4 -0.52 -11.95 34.76
C LYS A 4 -1.49 -12.74 33.90
N VAL A 5 -2.76 -12.35 33.93
CA VAL A 5 -3.74 -12.78 32.93
C VAL A 5 -3.23 -12.32 31.56
N PRO A 6 -3.11 -13.20 30.55
CA PRO A 6 -2.74 -12.75 29.21
C PRO A 6 -3.80 -11.76 28.74
N GLY A 7 -3.38 -10.56 28.32
CA GLY A 7 -4.29 -9.60 27.71
C GLY A 7 -5.01 -10.27 26.55
N GLY A 8 -6.34 -10.18 26.52
CA GLY A 8 -7.13 -10.75 25.43
C GLY A 8 -6.74 -10.12 24.10
N ILE A 9 -6.84 -10.88 23.01
CA ILE A 9 -6.66 -10.39 21.63
C ILE A 9 -7.58 -9.19 21.43
N LYS A 10 -7.01 -8.02 21.12
CA LYS A 10 -7.80 -6.82 20.82
C LYS A 10 -7.88 -6.60 19.32
N THR A 11 -9.03 -6.10 18.91
CA THR A 11 -9.26 -5.63 17.55
C THR A 11 -9.27 -4.11 17.58
N ILE A 12 -8.43 -3.50 16.75
CA ILE A 12 -8.19 -2.06 16.69
C ILE A 12 -8.81 -1.50 15.41
N ASP A 13 -9.79 -0.60 15.54
CA ASP A 13 -10.38 0.18 14.44
C ASP A 13 -10.04 1.66 14.62
N MET A 14 -9.40 2.29 13.63
CA MET A 14 -9.06 3.72 13.70
C MET A 14 -10.28 4.65 13.73
N ARG A 15 -11.47 4.14 13.41
CA ARG A 15 -12.73 4.91 13.44
C ARG A 15 -13.37 4.91 14.82
N ASP A 16 -12.90 4.09 15.76
CA ASP A 16 -13.45 4.02 17.10
C ASP A 16 -12.94 5.22 17.96
N PRO A 17 -13.83 6.07 18.50
CA PRO A 17 -13.46 7.20 19.35
C PRO A 17 -12.66 6.82 20.60
N ALA A 18 -12.76 5.57 21.08
CA ALA A 18 -12.05 5.08 22.25
C ALA A 18 -10.52 4.95 22.05
N PHE A 19 -10.03 5.07 20.81
CA PHE A 19 -8.61 4.92 20.44
C PHE A 19 -7.74 6.18 20.59
N SER A 20 -8.18 7.16 21.38
CA SER A 20 -7.46 8.44 21.58
C SER A 20 -5.98 8.31 21.98
N PRO A 21 -5.51 7.31 22.76
CA PRO A 21 -4.09 7.15 23.10
C PRO A 21 -3.21 6.72 21.92
N LEU A 22 -3.72 5.85 21.02
CA LEU A 22 -3.01 5.38 19.83
C LEU A 22 -2.96 6.42 18.71
N LYS A 23 -3.80 7.46 18.79
CA LYS A 23 -3.76 8.63 17.91
C LYS A 23 -2.43 9.38 18.01
N LEU A 24 -1.79 9.42 19.18
CA LEU A 24 -0.49 10.04 19.39
C LEU A 24 0.63 9.27 18.69
N GLU A 25 0.59 7.93 18.71
CA GLU A 25 1.58 7.08 18.03
C GLU A 25 1.38 7.08 16.52
N LEU A 26 0.13 7.10 16.04
CA LEU A 26 -0.20 7.34 14.64
C LEU A 26 0.25 8.74 14.16
N GLN A 27 0.07 9.77 15.00
CA GLN A 27 0.60 11.10 14.73
C GLN A 27 2.13 11.10 14.69
N ALA A 28 2.79 10.43 15.64
CA ALA A 28 4.25 10.28 15.63
C ALA A 28 4.75 9.59 14.35
N LEU A 29 4.09 8.54 13.89
CA LEU A 29 4.40 7.88 12.62
C LEU A 29 4.12 8.78 11.41
N SER A 30 3.07 9.60 11.45
CA SER A 30 2.81 10.59 10.41
C SER A 30 3.90 11.65 10.31
N HIS A 31 4.58 11.99 11.42
CA HIS A 31 5.78 12.84 11.42
C HIS A 31 7.02 12.15 10.82
N THR A 32 7.03 10.83 10.73
CA THR A 32 8.10 10.06 10.06
C THR A 32 7.85 9.84 8.57
N LYS A 33 6.72 10.35 8.04
CA LYS A 33 6.38 10.24 6.62
C LYS A 33 7.46 10.95 5.76
N PRO A 34 8.05 10.26 4.76
CA PRO A 34 9.06 10.87 3.90
C PRO A 34 8.52 12.09 3.14
N SER A 35 9.33 13.15 3.04
CA SER A 35 8.95 14.39 2.35
C SER A 35 8.63 14.19 0.87
N ARG A 36 9.31 13.25 0.19
CA ARG A 36 9.04 12.84 -1.19
C ARG A 36 7.66 12.18 -1.32
N LEU A 37 7.25 11.40 -0.32
CA LEU A 37 5.93 10.77 -0.30
C LEU A 37 4.81 11.79 -0.16
N ASP A 38 5.00 12.80 0.70
CA ASP A 38 4.05 13.91 0.79
C ASP A 38 3.85 14.65 -0.53
N LEU A 39 4.96 14.98 -1.20
CA LEU A 39 4.89 15.64 -2.49
C LEU A 39 4.13 14.78 -3.52
N LEU A 40 4.48 13.50 -3.62
CA LEU A 40 3.86 12.57 -4.56
C LEU A 40 2.34 12.50 -4.36
N LEU A 41 1.89 12.43 -3.10
CA LEU A 41 0.47 12.34 -2.76
C LEU A 41 -0.30 13.64 -2.94
N ASP A 42 0.39 14.79 -2.95
CA ASP A 42 -0.21 16.10 -3.22
C ASP A 42 -0.33 16.41 -4.73
N MET A 43 0.36 15.64 -5.58
CA MET A 43 0.22 15.73 -7.04
C MET A 43 -1.14 15.16 -7.50
N PRO A 44 -1.70 15.67 -8.61
CA PRO A 44 -2.85 15.04 -9.25
C PRO A 44 -2.56 13.57 -9.55
N PRO A 45 -3.50 12.64 -9.31
CA PRO A 45 -3.29 11.23 -9.63
C PRO A 45 -2.97 11.01 -11.11
N ALA A 46 -2.20 9.98 -11.39
CA ALA A 46 -1.86 9.54 -12.74
C ALA A 46 -3.13 9.35 -13.59
N SER A 47 -3.02 9.66 -14.89
CA SER A 47 -4.14 9.54 -15.84
C SER A 47 -4.63 8.10 -15.98
N GLY A 48 -5.83 7.92 -16.54
CA GLY A 48 -6.41 6.59 -16.77
C GLY A 48 -5.51 5.68 -17.62
N ASP A 49 -4.83 6.24 -18.63
CA ASP A 49 -3.91 5.49 -19.48
C ASP A 49 -2.71 4.95 -18.69
N VAL A 50 -2.11 5.79 -17.83
CA VAL A 50 -1.01 5.38 -16.95
C VAL A 50 -1.49 4.34 -15.93
N GLN A 51 -2.68 4.54 -15.35
CA GLN A 51 -3.27 3.53 -14.46
C GLN A 51 -3.44 2.17 -15.16
N GLY A 52 -3.86 2.18 -16.43
CA GLY A 52 -3.98 0.98 -17.27
C GLY A 52 -2.63 0.28 -17.52
N GLN A 53 -1.56 1.05 -17.78
CA GLN A 53 -0.21 0.52 -17.96
C GLN A 53 0.34 -0.16 -16.71
N HIS A 54 0.00 0.36 -15.53
CA HIS A 54 0.43 -0.16 -14.22
C HIS A 54 -0.59 -1.14 -13.58
N SER A 55 -1.58 -1.59 -14.35
CA SER A 55 -2.65 -2.49 -13.88
C SER A 55 -2.16 -3.93 -13.66
N TRP A 56 -3.09 -4.83 -13.32
CA TRP A 56 -2.82 -6.25 -13.21
C TRP A 56 -2.38 -6.86 -14.54
N ASN A 57 -1.45 -7.81 -14.48
CA ASN A 57 -0.96 -8.52 -15.65
C ASN A 57 -1.75 -9.83 -15.84
N ASN A 58 -2.57 -9.88 -16.90
CA ASN A 58 -3.38 -11.07 -17.19
C ASN A 58 -2.54 -12.27 -17.69
N ASP A 59 -1.29 -12.03 -18.07
CA ASP A 59 -0.34 -13.05 -18.53
C ASP A 59 0.58 -13.53 -17.40
N ASP A 60 0.52 -12.91 -16.22
CA ASP A 60 1.39 -13.20 -15.08
C ASP A 60 0.57 -13.33 -13.77
N ARG A 61 -0.13 -14.47 -13.69
CA ARG A 61 -1.14 -14.76 -12.66
C ARG A 61 -1.28 -16.27 -12.40
N SER A 62 -1.90 -16.63 -11.29
CA SER A 62 -2.54 -17.94 -11.15
C SER A 62 -3.60 -18.16 -12.23
N LEU A 63 -3.74 -19.40 -12.69
CA LEU A 63 -4.80 -19.80 -13.61
C LEU A 63 -6.21 -19.67 -13.00
N ASN A 64 -6.32 -19.61 -11.67
CA ASN A 64 -7.61 -19.43 -10.97
C ASN A 64 -8.03 -17.97 -10.84
N ILE A 65 -7.27 -17.03 -11.39
CA ILE A 65 -7.57 -15.59 -11.42
C ILE A 65 -7.75 -15.18 -12.88
N PHE A 66 -8.61 -14.20 -13.17
CA PHE A 66 -8.62 -13.51 -14.47
C PHE A 66 -8.82 -12.01 -14.27
N VAL A 67 -8.22 -11.20 -15.15
CA VAL A 67 -8.45 -9.75 -15.18
C VAL A 67 -9.75 -9.47 -15.93
N LYS A 68 -10.65 -8.66 -15.36
CA LYS A 68 -11.96 -8.35 -15.95
C LYS A 68 -11.81 -7.57 -17.26
N ASP A 69 -12.67 -7.83 -18.24
CA ASP A 69 -12.56 -7.23 -19.57
C ASP A 69 -12.99 -5.77 -19.60
N GLU A 70 -14.07 -5.47 -18.91
CA GLU A 70 -14.65 -4.15 -18.75
C GLU A 70 -13.81 -3.22 -17.86
N ASN A 71 -12.97 -3.78 -16.98
CA ASN A 71 -12.11 -3.00 -16.11
C ASN A 71 -10.81 -3.74 -15.81
N LYS A 72 -9.77 -3.42 -16.59
CA LYS A 72 -8.44 -4.03 -16.48
C LYS A 72 -7.72 -3.74 -15.15
N LEU A 73 -8.23 -2.82 -14.34
CA LEU A 73 -7.74 -2.55 -12.99
C LEU A 73 -8.19 -3.60 -11.97
N VAL A 74 -9.17 -4.44 -12.31
CA VAL A 74 -9.79 -5.40 -11.38
C VAL A 74 -9.54 -6.82 -11.87
N PHE A 75 -9.08 -7.69 -10.98
CA PHE A 75 -9.14 -9.12 -11.22
C PHE A 75 -10.22 -9.78 -10.38
N HIS A 76 -10.69 -10.93 -10.85
CA HIS A 76 -11.62 -11.82 -10.17
C HIS A 76 -10.94 -13.17 -9.90
N ARG A 77 -11.18 -13.74 -8.71
CA ARG A 77 -10.71 -15.09 -8.36
C ARG A 77 -11.85 -16.12 -8.45
N HIS A 78 -11.63 -17.21 -9.17
CA HIS A 78 -12.55 -18.36 -9.20
C HIS A 78 -12.71 -19.01 -7.81
N PRO A 79 -13.89 -19.56 -7.46
CA PRO A 79 -14.14 -20.17 -6.16
C PRO A 79 -13.51 -21.56 -6.05
N VAL A 80 -12.17 -21.63 -6.09
CA VAL A 80 -11.41 -22.88 -5.99
C VAL A 80 -11.05 -23.13 -4.53
N ALA A 81 -11.50 -24.28 -4.02
CA ALA A 81 -11.22 -24.72 -2.65
C ALA A 81 -9.75 -25.14 -2.49
N GLN A 82 -9.21 -24.97 -1.26
CA GLN A 82 -7.83 -25.35 -0.93
C GLN A 82 -6.81 -24.80 -1.92
N SER A 83 -6.97 -23.52 -2.30
CA SER A 83 -6.10 -22.84 -3.24
C SER A 83 -5.80 -21.44 -2.74
N THR A 84 -4.54 -21.04 -2.84
CA THR A 84 -4.08 -19.66 -2.69
C THR A 84 -3.57 -19.19 -4.03
N ASP A 85 -4.06 -18.04 -4.48
CA ASP A 85 -3.84 -17.56 -5.84
C ASP A 85 -3.36 -16.12 -5.82
N ALA A 86 -2.34 -15.83 -6.61
CA ALA A 86 -1.72 -14.52 -6.71
C ALA A 86 -1.62 -14.03 -8.14
N ILE A 87 -1.39 -12.73 -8.29
CA ILE A 87 -1.24 -12.03 -9.56
C ILE A 87 -0.31 -10.84 -9.37
N ARG A 88 0.56 -10.61 -10.36
CA ARG A 88 1.46 -9.45 -10.38
C ARG A 88 0.90 -8.30 -11.21
N GLY A 89 1.32 -7.09 -10.88
CA GLY A 89 1.16 -5.92 -11.75
C GLY A 89 2.02 -6.03 -13.01
N ARG A 90 1.67 -5.28 -14.05
CA ARG A 90 2.40 -5.28 -15.34
C ARG A 90 3.81 -4.71 -15.23
N VAL A 91 3.98 -3.69 -14.40
CA VAL A 91 5.25 -2.95 -14.28
C VAL A 91 6.03 -3.44 -13.06
N GLY A 92 7.28 -3.82 -13.30
CA GLY A 92 8.25 -4.09 -12.25
C GLY A 92 9.17 -2.88 -12.09
N TYR A 93 9.20 -2.32 -10.88
CA TYR A 93 9.96 -1.11 -10.54
C TYR A 93 11.38 -1.45 -10.09
N THR A 94 12.35 -0.64 -10.52
CA THR A 94 13.77 -0.80 -10.21
C THR A 94 14.41 0.41 -9.54
N ARG A 95 13.73 1.56 -9.59
CA ARG A 95 14.16 2.87 -9.07
C ARG A 95 12.93 3.74 -8.83
N GLY A 96 13.07 4.84 -8.11
CA GLY A 96 12.01 5.79 -7.84
C GLY A 96 11.10 5.41 -6.68
N LEU A 97 10.25 6.36 -6.31
CA LEU A 97 9.15 6.18 -5.36
C LEU A 97 7.86 5.94 -6.13
N HIS A 98 7.13 4.89 -5.78
CA HIS A 98 5.88 4.50 -6.43
C HIS A 98 4.79 4.27 -5.40
N VAL A 99 3.59 4.78 -5.69
CA VAL A 99 2.42 4.57 -4.84
C VAL A 99 1.27 4.03 -5.67
N TRP A 100 0.63 2.98 -5.18
CA TRP A 100 -0.62 2.47 -5.74
C TRP A 100 -1.62 2.15 -4.63
N GLU A 101 -2.89 2.27 -4.95
CA GLU A 101 -4.00 1.87 -4.10
C GLU A 101 -4.39 0.43 -4.41
N ILE A 102 -4.69 -0.33 -3.36
CA ILE A 102 -5.38 -1.61 -3.45
C ILE A 102 -6.76 -1.43 -2.84
N SER A 103 -7.81 -1.67 -3.63
CA SER A 103 -9.18 -1.79 -3.13
C SER A 103 -9.56 -3.25 -3.04
N TRP A 104 -9.76 -3.71 -1.81
CA TRP A 104 -10.12 -5.09 -1.48
C TRP A 104 -11.11 -5.08 -0.32
N ALA A 105 -12.37 -5.37 -0.67
CA ALA A 105 -13.48 -5.41 0.28
C ALA A 105 -13.17 -6.33 1.47
N MET A 106 -13.33 -5.83 2.70
CA MET A 106 -12.99 -6.55 3.93
C MET A 106 -13.69 -7.92 4.00
N ARG A 107 -14.96 -7.97 3.59
CA ARG A 107 -15.78 -9.20 3.53
C ARG A 107 -15.30 -10.25 2.51
N GLN A 108 -14.37 -9.91 1.62
CA GLN A 108 -13.82 -10.78 0.58
C GLN A 108 -12.36 -11.18 0.83
N ARG A 109 -11.85 -11.03 2.07
CA ARG A 109 -10.45 -11.35 2.39
C ARG A 109 -10.23 -12.80 2.80
N GLY A 110 -11.19 -13.41 3.48
CA GLY A 110 -11.06 -14.77 3.97
C GLY A 110 -9.97 -14.92 5.03
N THR A 111 -9.31 -16.08 5.05
CA THR A 111 -8.32 -16.43 6.09
C THR A 111 -6.93 -15.85 5.84
N HIS A 112 -6.58 -15.57 4.58
CA HIS A 112 -5.30 -15.01 4.17
C HIS A 112 -5.52 -14.02 3.02
N ALA A 113 -5.26 -12.75 3.30
CA ALA A 113 -5.30 -11.67 2.31
C ALA A 113 -4.01 -10.89 2.42
N VAL A 114 -3.08 -11.12 1.49
CA VAL A 114 -1.73 -10.57 1.58
C VAL A 114 -1.48 -9.59 0.46
N VAL A 115 -0.95 -8.42 0.79
CA VAL A 115 -0.61 -7.35 -0.16
C VAL A 115 0.86 -6.99 -0.05
N GLY A 116 1.57 -6.87 -1.17
CA GLY A 116 2.94 -6.36 -1.15
C GLY A 116 3.62 -6.36 -2.52
N VAL A 117 4.87 -6.80 -2.54
CA VAL A 117 5.71 -6.82 -3.75
C VAL A 117 6.44 -8.14 -3.92
N ALA A 118 6.77 -8.49 -5.16
CA ALA A 118 7.49 -9.72 -5.50
C ALA A 118 8.44 -9.53 -6.68
N THR A 119 9.43 -10.39 -6.79
CA THR A 119 10.21 -10.59 -8.02
C THR A 119 9.40 -11.39 -9.05
N SER A 120 9.95 -11.56 -10.25
CA SER A 120 9.39 -12.46 -11.28
C SER A 120 9.39 -13.92 -10.85
N GLU A 121 10.30 -14.31 -9.96
CA GLU A 121 10.52 -15.70 -9.54
C GLU A 121 9.54 -16.16 -8.45
N ALA A 122 8.81 -15.24 -7.81
CA ALA A 122 7.83 -15.60 -6.80
C ALA A 122 6.71 -16.46 -7.40
N LEU A 123 6.35 -17.55 -6.72
CA LEU A 123 5.25 -18.41 -7.13
C LEU A 123 3.90 -17.68 -7.00
N LEU A 124 3.03 -17.87 -7.98
CA LEU A 124 1.71 -17.25 -8.02
C LEU A 124 0.56 -18.17 -7.61
N HIS A 125 0.85 -19.42 -7.24
CA HIS A 125 -0.16 -20.36 -6.78
C HIS A 125 0.43 -21.27 -5.70
N SER A 126 -0.42 -21.69 -4.77
CA SER A 126 -0.11 -22.72 -3.78
C SER A 126 -1.35 -23.51 -3.39
N VAL A 127 -1.16 -24.80 -3.12
CA VAL A 127 -2.19 -25.68 -2.58
C VAL A 127 -2.42 -25.35 -1.10
N GLY A 128 -3.69 -25.34 -0.70
CA GLY A 128 -4.13 -24.94 0.64
C GLY A 128 -4.33 -23.43 0.78
N TYR A 129 -4.77 -23.02 1.97
CA TYR A 129 -4.93 -21.60 2.32
C TYR A 129 -3.72 -21.10 3.10
N THR A 130 -2.91 -20.26 2.48
CA THR A 130 -1.62 -19.82 3.00
C THR A 130 -1.38 -18.32 2.78
N ALA A 131 -0.48 -17.73 3.55
CA ALA A 131 0.10 -16.42 3.22
C ALA A 131 1.18 -16.62 2.14
N LEU A 132 0.77 -16.78 0.87
CA LEU A 132 1.66 -17.10 -0.24
C LEU A 132 2.66 -15.98 -0.53
N VAL A 133 2.20 -14.74 -0.67
CA VAL A 133 3.10 -13.58 -0.76
C VAL A 133 3.82 -13.43 0.58
N GLY A 134 5.15 -13.35 0.55
CA GLY A 134 6.01 -13.34 1.74
C GLY A 134 6.44 -14.72 2.22
N SER A 135 5.97 -15.82 1.61
CA SER A 135 6.36 -17.18 2.02
C SER A 135 7.78 -17.59 1.63
N SER A 136 8.40 -16.87 0.69
CA SER A 136 9.77 -17.09 0.22
C SER A 136 10.58 -15.79 0.21
N ALA A 137 11.88 -15.90 -0.06
CA ALA A 137 12.77 -14.75 -0.26
C ALA A 137 12.43 -13.89 -1.50
N GLU A 138 11.54 -14.37 -2.37
CA GLU A 138 11.18 -13.68 -3.62
C GLU A 138 10.00 -12.70 -3.47
N SER A 139 9.42 -12.59 -2.27
CA SER A 139 8.29 -11.70 -2.02
C SER A 139 8.25 -11.15 -0.59
N TRP A 140 7.57 -10.01 -0.45
CA TRP A 140 7.37 -9.29 0.80
C TRP A 140 5.90 -8.90 0.89
N GLY A 141 5.20 -9.32 1.95
CA GLY A 141 3.75 -9.18 2.04
C GLY A 141 3.25 -8.82 3.43
N TRP A 142 2.22 -7.99 3.49
CA TRP A 142 1.45 -7.72 4.70
C TRP A 142 0.15 -8.51 4.66
N ASP A 143 -0.02 -9.46 5.58
CA ASP A 143 -1.28 -10.17 5.79
C ASP A 143 -2.25 -9.25 6.54
N LEU A 144 -3.26 -8.77 5.81
CA LEU A 144 -4.24 -7.82 6.28
C LEU A 144 -5.14 -8.39 7.39
N CYS A 145 -5.32 -9.72 7.43
CA CYS A 145 -6.19 -10.37 8.42
C CYS A 145 -5.47 -10.60 9.75
N ARG A 146 -4.14 -10.75 9.72
CA ARG A 146 -3.32 -11.05 10.90
C ARG A 146 -2.50 -9.88 11.39
N SER A 147 -2.46 -8.78 10.64
CA SER A 147 -1.59 -7.64 10.91
C SER A 147 -0.12 -8.06 11.06
N LYS A 148 0.32 -8.99 10.20
CA LYS A 148 1.69 -9.54 10.20
C LYS A 148 2.37 -9.39 8.85
N LEU A 149 3.63 -8.98 8.88
CA LEU A 149 4.53 -8.90 7.75
C LEU A 149 5.25 -10.24 7.56
N TYR A 150 5.28 -10.71 6.33
CA TYR A 150 5.95 -11.94 5.93
C TYR A 150 6.97 -11.66 4.83
N HIS A 151 8.17 -12.20 5.02
CA HIS A 151 9.23 -12.31 4.02
C HIS A 151 10.08 -13.50 4.40
N ASP A 152 10.30 -14.42 3.46
CA ASP A 152 10.87 -15.73 3.74
C ASP A 152 10.16 -16.46 4.91
N GLY A 153 8.83 -16.37 4.93
CA GLY A 153 7.97 -16.80 6.03
C GLY A 153 8.01 -18.30 6.35
N LYS A 154 8.57 -19.12 5.46
CA LYS A 154 8.87 -20.54 5.75
C LYS A 154 10.01 -20.71 6.75
N ASN A 155 10.95 -19.77 6.78
CA ASN A 155 12.13 -19.80 7.64
C ASN A 155 12.01 -18.80 8.80
N HIS A 156 11.26 -17.71 8.61
CA HIS A 156 11.15 -16.62 9.59
C HIS A 156 9.70 -16.42 10.06
N PRO A 157 9.47 -16.15 11.36
CA PRO A 157 8.14 -15.83 11.85
C PRO A 157 7.66 -14.48 11.33
N GLY A 158 6.34 -14.33 11.19
CA GLY A 158 5.73 -13.06 10.81
C GLY A 158 5.93 -11.98 11.88
N LYS A 159 6.19 -10.75 11.45
CA LYS A 159 6.39 -9.59 12.35
C LYS A 159 5.12 -8.76 12.45
N THR A 160 4.68 -8.41 13.65
CA THR A 160 3.51 -7.53 13.85
C THR A 160 3.70 -6.18 13.16
N TYR A 161 2.64 -5.71 12.48
CA TYR A 161 2.57 -4.41 11.84
C TYR A 161 1.13 -3.89 11.77
N PRO A 162 0.86 -2.62 12.12
CA PRO A 162 1.86 -1.57 12.44
C PRO A 162 2.65 -1.78 13.74
N ALA A 163 3.79 -1.10 13.87
CA ALA A 163 4.72 -1.31 14.99
C ALA A 163 4.18 -0.87 16.36
N PHE A 164 3.10 -0.09 16.39
CA PHE A 164 2.41 0.31 17.62
C PHE A 164 1.47 -0.77 18.17
N LEU A 165 1.17 -1.81 17.39
CA LEU A 165 0.33 -2.90 17.86
C LEU A 165 1.10 -3.74 18.87
N GLU A 166 0.40 -4.16 19.93
CA GLU A 166 0.88 -5.24 20.77
C GLU A 166 0.94 -6.56 19.98
N PRO A 167 1.78 -7.52 20.38
CA PRO A 167 1.78 -8.85 19.78
C PRO A 167 0.38 -9.47 19.80
N ASP A 168 -0.04 -9.99 18.65
CA ASP A 168 -1.34 -10.65 18.41
C ASP A 168 -2.59 -9.76 18.41
N ASP A 169 -2.46 -8.44 18.61
CA ASP A 169 -3.53 -7.50 18.27
C ASP A 169 -3.75 -7.44 16.76
N THR A 170 -5.01 -7.22 16.37
CA THR A 170 -5.41 -7.10 14.97
C THR A 170 -5.83 -5.68 14.65
N PHE A 171 -5.35 -5.16 13.53
CA PHE A 171 -5.68 -3.84 13.02
C PHE A 171 -6.67 -3.97 11.87
N ILE A 172 -7.86 -3.40 12.05
CA ILE A 172 -8.90 -3.38 11.01
C ILE A 172 -8.45 -2.44 9.90
N ILE A 173 -8.20 -3.05 8.75
CA ILE A 173 -7.84 -2.32 7.53
C ILE A 173 -9.13 -2.11 6.73
N PRO A 174 -9.50 -0.87 6.36
CA PRO A 174 -10.68 -0.57 5.54
C PRO A 174 -10.53 -1.15 4.13
N ASP A 175 -11.57 -0.99 3.31
CA ASP A 175 -11.62 -1.57 1.96
C ASP A 175 -10.52 -1.07 1.02
N SER A 176 -9.86 0.05 1.32
CA SER A 176 -8.72 0.56 0.55
C SER A 176 -7.50 0.84 1.42
N LEU A 177 -6.32 0.60 0.85
CA LEU A 177 -5.04 1.03 1.41
C LEU A 177 -4.11 1.49 0.30
N LEU A 178 -3.13 2.33 0.62
CA LEU A 178 -2.03 2.64 -0.30
C LEU A 178 -0.81 1.80 0.07
N VAL A 179 -0.13 1.32 -0.96
CA VAL A 179 1.16 0.67 -0.89
C VAL A 179 2.20 1.66 -1.40
N VAL A 180 3.28 1.81 -0.63
CA VAL A 180 4.36 2.76 -0.90
C VAL A 180 5.65 2.00 -1.08
N LEU A 181 6.15 1.94 -2.31
CA LEU A 181 7.43 1.32 -2.65
C LEU A 181 8.44 2.40 -3.01
N ASP A 182 9.47 2.53 -2.19
CA ASP A 182 10.62 3.38 -2.47
C ASP A 182 11.78 2.49 -2.90
N MET A 183 12.07 2.42 -4.20
CA MET A 183 13.18 1.62 -4.74
C MET A 183 14.53 2.31 -4.55
N ASP A 184 14.54 3.64 -4.35
CA ASP A 184 15.76 4.40 -4.12
C ASP A 184 16.27 4.18 -2.70
N GLU A 185 15.38 4.17 -1.71
CA GLU A 185 15.65 3.79 -0.31
C GLU A 185 15.55 2.28 -0.06
N GLY A 186 14.96 1.54 -0.99
CA GLY A 186 14.75 0.11 -0.90
C GLY A 186 13.83 -0.28 0.24
N THR A 187 12.70 0.43 0.37
CA THR A 187 11.71 0.24 1.44
C THR A 187 10.31 0.02 0.89
N LEU A 188 9.50 -0.72 1.65
CA LEU A 188 8.07 -0.89 1.43
C LEU A 188 7.33 -0.45 2.70
N GLY A 189 6.25 0.30 2.54
CA GLY A 189 5.36 0.71 3.62
C GLY A 189 3.92 0.86 3.14
N TYR A 190 3.03 1.22 4.06
CA TYR A 190 1.59 1.29 3.79
C TYR A 190 0.95 2.54 4.40
N ILE A 191 -0.09 3.04 3.75
CA ILE A 191 -0.95 4.12 4.25
C ILE A 191 -2.37 3.60 4.38
N VAL A 192 -2.98 3.80 5.54
CA VAL A 192 -4.37 3.44 5.82
C VAL A 192 -5.09 4.66 6.39
N ASP A 193 -6.27 4.99 5.86
CA ASP A 193 -7.03 6.20 6.20
C ASP A 193 -6.18 7.48 6.26
N GLY A 194 -5.25 7.64 5.31
CA GLY A 194 -4.34 8.79 5.23
C GLY A 194 -3.15 8.78 6.19
N HIS A 195 -3.04 7.78 7.07
CA HIS A 195 -1.94 7.65 8.03
C HIS A 195 -0.85 6.73 7.48
N TYR A 196 0.38 7.24 7.38
CA TYR A 196 1.54 6.42 7.05
C TYR A 196 1.92 5.56 8.26
N LEU A 197 1.93 4.24 8.06
CA LEU A 197 2.10 3.26 9.13
C LEU A 197 3.58 2.88 9.38
N GLY A 198 4.51 3.60 8.72
CA GLY A 198 5.95 3.38 8.81
C GLY A 198 6.49 2.40 7.76
N VAL A 199 7.78 2.09 7.89
CA VAL A 199 8.47 1.16 7.00
C VAL A 199 8.18 -0.27 7.44
N ALA A 200 7.55 -1.05 6.56
CA ALA A 200 7.29 -2.47 6.74
C ALA A 200 8.53 -3.33 6.41
N PHE A 201 9.17 -3.06 5.28
CA PHE A 201 10.34 -3.81 4.82
C PHE A 201 11.47 -2.91 4.35
N ARG A 202 12.71 -3.40 4.44
CA ARG A 202 13.95 -2.76 3.97
C ARG A 202 14.76 -3.76 3.14
N GLY A 203 15.80 -3.28 2.45
CA GLY A 203 16.72 -4.14 1.68
C GLY A 203 16.19 -4.49 0.29
N LEU A 204 15.34 -3.64 -0.27
CA LEU A 204 14.73 -3.85 -1.59
C LEU A 204 15.55 -3.24 -2.75
N LYS A 205 16.61 -2.46 -2.47
CA LYS A 205 17.45 -1.84 -3.50
C LYS A 205 18.07 -2.88 -4.43
N GLY A 206 18.23 -2.52 -5.70
CA GLY A 206 18.88 -3.38 -6.71
C GLY A 206 18.01 -4.53 -7.23
N ARG A 207 16.74 -4.59 -6.84
CA ARG A 207 15.78 -5.59 -7.30
C ARG A 207 14.85 -4.99 -8.36
N LYS A 208 14.16 -5.86 -9.10
CA LYS A 208 12.98 -5.48 -9.90
C LYS A 208 11.74 -6.05 -9.21
N LEU A 209 10.88 -5.17 -8.71
CA LEU A 209 9.75 -5.54 -7.86
C LEU A 209 8.41 -5.15 -8.46
N TYR A 210 7.49 -6.10 -8.48
CA TYR A 210 6.15 -5.97 -9.04
C TYR A 210 5.15 -5.88 -7.88
N PRO A 211 4.11 -5.03 -7.99
CA PRO A 211 2.94 -5.13 -7.11
C PRO A 211 2.38 -6.56 -7.15
N VAL A 212 2.03 -7.12 -6.01
CA VAL A 212 1.46 -8.47 -5.93
C VAL A 212 0.47 -8.58 -4.77
N VAL A 213 -0.55 -9.41 -4.95
CA VAL A 213 -1.42 -9.87 -3.87
C VAL A 213 -1.59 -11.38 -3.93
N SER A 214 -1.85 -12.04 -2.79
CA SER A 214 -2.35 -13.42 -2.75
C SER A 214 -3.67 -13.50 -2.00
N ALA A 215 -4.65 -14.17 -2.60
CA ALA A 215 -6.02 -14.30 -2.12
C ALA A 215 -6.47 -15.76 -2.04
N VAL A 216 -7.37 -16.04 -1.09
CA VAL A 216 -7.98 -17.36 -0.87
C VAL A 216 -9.51 -17.36 -1.01
N TRP A 217 -10.13 -16.17 -1.05
CA TRP A 217 -11.58 -16.03 -1.05
C TRP A 217 -12.17 -16.28 -2.45
N GLY A 218 -13.22 -17.09 -2.54
CA GLY A 218 -13.92 -17.33 -3.80
C GLY A 218 -14.71 -16.09 -4.22
N HIS A 219 -14.64 -15.72 -5.48
CA HIS A 219 -15.30 -14.52 -6.03
C HIS A 219 -14.84 -13.19 -5.44
N CYS A 220 -13.64 -13.13 -4.84
CA CYS A 220 -13.08 -11.83 -4.49
C CYS A 220 -12.72 -11.05 -5.76
N GLU A 221 -13.02 -9.76 -5.74
CA GLU A 221 -12.57 -8.80 -6.75
C GLU A 221 -11.62 -7.81 -6.09
N ILE A 222 -10.45 -7.63 -6.68
CA ILE A 222 -9.40 -6.78 -6.11
C ILE A 222 -8.93 -5.81 -7.19
N ARG A 223 -9.06 -4.51 -6.86
CA ARG A 223 -8.67 -3.43 -7.76
C ARG A 223 -7.27 -2.92 -7.40
N ILE A 224 -6.44 -2.69 -8.42
CA ILE A 224 -5.22 -1.88 -8.32
C ILE A 224 -5.42 -0.55 -9.02
N ARG A 225 -4.98 0.54 -8.39
CA ARG A 225 -4.96 1.86 -9.03
C ARG A 225 -3.63 2.54 -8.75
N TYR A 226 -2.80 2.69 -9.77
CA TYR A 226 -1.57 3.45 -9.65
C TYR A 226 -1.88 4.91 -9.33
N ILE A 227 -1.24 5.46 -8.30
CA ILE A 227 -1.47 6.84 -7.86
C ILE A 227 -0.50 7.76 -8.55
N ASN A 228 0.80 7.55 -8.37
CA ASN A 228 1.87 8.32 -9.01
C ASN A 228 3.24 7.67 -8.75
N GLY A 229 4.25 8.20 -9.43
CA GLY A 229 5.65 7.92 -9.14
C GLY A 229 6.51 9.18 -9.14
N LEU A 230 7.65 9.13 -8.47
CA LEU A 230 8.71 10.14 -8.52
C LEU A 230 10.03 9.47 -8.84
N ASP A 231 10.68 9.92 -9.92
CA ASP A 231 12.04 9.48 -10.26
C ASP A 231 13.06 9.91 -9.18
N PRO A 232 14.19 9.18 -9.03
CA PRO A 232 15.23 9.46 -8.04
C PRO A 232 15.86 10.86 -8.11
N GLU A 233 15.59 11.60 -9.18
CA GLU A 233 16.19 12.91 -9.42
C GLU A 233 15.79 13.92 -8.33
N PRO A 234 16.67 14.90 -8.05
CA PRO A 234 16.33 16.02 -7.20
C PRO A 234 15.10 16.74 -7.77
N LEU A 235 14.15 17.03 -6.90
CA LEU A 235 12.98 17.81 -7.26
C LEU A 235 13.42 19.19 -7.73
N SER A 236 12.71 19.73 -8.73
CA SER A 236 13.00 21.09 -9.18
C SER A 236 12.74 22.09 -8.06
N LEU A 237 13.47 23.21 -8.05
CA LEU A 237 13.22 24.30 -7.11
C LEU A 237 11.77 24.77 -7.20
N MET A 238 11.18 24.76 -8.40
CA MET A 238 9.78 25.11 -8.60
C MET A 238 8.85 24.16 -7.82
N ASP A 239 9.07 22.84 -7.90
CA ASP A 239 8.25 21.86 -7.19
C ASP A 239 8.36 21.99 -5.67
N LEU A 240 9.57 22.24 -5.18
CA LEU A 240 9.83 22.53 -3.76
C LEU A 240 9.12 23.81 -3.31
N CYS A 241 9.19 24.89 -4.10
CA CYS A 241 8.49 26.14 -3.84
C CYS A 241 6.96 25.95 -3.83
N ARG A 242 6.40 25.26 -4.83
CA ARG A 242 4.96 24.94 -4.87
C ARG A 242 4.53 24.21 -3.62
N ARG A 243 5.27 23.18 -3.22
CA ARG A 243 4.99 22.43 -1.99
C ARG A 243 5.03 23.33 -0.76
N SER A 244 6.09 24.12 -0.61
CA SER A 244 6.23 25.02 0.55
C SER A 244 5.03 25.97 0.68
N VAL A 245 4.56 26.53 -0.43
CA VAL A 245 3.38 27.40 -0.46
C VAL A 245 2.11 26.63 -0.10
N ARG A 246 1.88 25.45 -0.70
CA ARG A 246 0.68 24.62 -0.42
C ARG A 246 0.63 24.15 1.02
N VAL A 247 1.77 23.77 1.62
CA VAL A 247 1.88 23.39 3.03
C VAL A 247 1.57 24.58 3.94
N ALA A 248 2.11 25.77 3.63
CA ALA A 248 1.84 26.99 4.42
C ALA A 248 0.37 27.43 4.33
N LEU A 249 -0.27 27.25 3.19
CA LEU A 249 -1.71 27.50 3.02
C LEU A 249 -2.54 26.45 3.76
N GLY A 250 -2.14 25.19 3.74
CA GLY A 250 -2.94 24.07 4.25
C GLY A 250 -4.06 23.68 3.29
N LYS A 251 -4.49 22.42 3.36
CA LYS A 251 -5.44 21.83 2.39
C LYS A 251 -6.76 22.59 2.28
N GLU A 252 -7.26 23.11 3.39
CA GLU A 252 -8.56 23.81 3.45
C GLU A 252 -8.57 25.12 2.65
N ARG A 253 -7.42 25.79 2.52
CA ARG A 253 -7.29 27.09 1.84
C ARG A 253 -6.75 26.99 0.43
N LEU A 254 -6.56 25.77 -0.11
CA LEU A 254 -6.09 25.61 -1.49
C LEU A 254 -7.09 26.18 -2.50
N GLY A 255 -8.39 26.11 -2.23
CA GLY A 255 -9.42 26.76 -3.07
C GLY A 255 -9.35 28.28 -3.06
N GLU A 256 -8.67 28.88 -2.08
CA GLU A 256 -8.49 30.33 -1.97
C GLU A 256 -7.26 30.85 -2.71
N ILE A 257 -6.49 29.99 -3.40
CA ILE A 257 -5.30 30.38 -4.17
C ILE A 257 -5.64 31.48 -5.19
N HIS A 258 -6.83 31.47 -5.78
CA HIS A 258 -7.28 32.51 -6.71
C HIS A 258 -7.36 33.92 -6.07
N ARG A 259 -7.49 34.01 -4.73
CA ARG A 259 -7.54 35.27 -3.97
C ARG A 259 -6.16 35.83 -3.64
N LEU A 260 -5.08 35.04 -3.82
CA LEU A 260 -3.73 35.51 -3.56
C LEU A 260 -3.32 36.60 -4.57
N PRO A 261 -2.53 37.61 -4.15
CA PRO A 261 -2.02 38.66 -5.02
C PRO A 261 -0.86 38.13 -5.89
N LEU A 262 -1.12 37.06 -6.63
CA LEU A 262 -0.16 36.38 -7.51
C LEU A 262 -0.64 36.44 -8.98
N PRO A 263 0.28 36.46 -9.95
CA PRO A 263 -0.02 36.23 -11.37
C PRO A 263 -0.80 34.93 -11.60
N GLU A 264 -1.68 34.90 -12.60
CA GLU A 264 -2.53 33.74 -12.91
C GLU A 264 -1.71 32.49 -13.24
N SER A 265 -0.59 32.64 -13.94
CA SER A 265 0.34 31.54 -14.22
C SER A 265 0.87 30.87 -12.96
N LEU A 266 1.15 31.63 -11.91
CA LEU A 266 1.59 31.09 -10.62
C LEU A 266 0.44 30.46 -9.84
N LYS A 267 -0.78 31.01 -9.93
CA LYS A 267 -1.97 30.39 -9.32
C LYS A 267 -2.26 29.03 -9.93
N ASN A 268 -2.25 28.95 -11.26
CA ASN A 268 -2.45 27.71 -12.01
C ASN A 268 -1.36 26.69 -11.66
N TYR A 269 -0.10 27.12 -11.65
CA TYR A 269 1.02 26.28 -11.23
C TYR A 269 0.84 25.71 -9.80
N LEU A 270 0.40 26.54 -8.85
CA LEU A 270 0.12 26.11 -7.47
C LEU A 270 -1.07 25.15 -7.37
N LEU A 271 -2.04 25.24 -8.28
CA LEU A 271 -3.24 24.41 -8.34
C LEU A 271 -3.09 23.14 -9.18
N TYR A 272 -1.95 22.97 -9.88
CA TYR A 272 -1.76 21.95 -10.91
C TYR A 272 -2.75 22.09 -12.08
N GLN A 273 -3.01 23.33 -12.49
CA GLN A 273 -3.85 23.71 -13.63
C GLN A 273 -3.01 24.30 -14.78
#